data_AF-A0AAV1QB98-F1
#
_entry.id   AF-A0AAV1QB98-F1
#
_cell.length_a   1.000
_cell.length_b   1.000
_cell.length_c   1.000
_cell.angle_alpha   90.00
_cell.angle_beta   90.00
_cell.angle_gamma   90.00
#
_symmetry.space_group_name_H-M   'P 1'
#
loop_
_entity.id
_entity.type
_entity.pdbx_description
1 polymer ?
#
loop_
_entity_poly.entity_id
_entity_poly.type
_entity_poly.pdbx_seq_one_letter_code
_entity_poly.pdbx_strand_id
1 'polypeptide(L)'
;MKSVVLLEPTVLWESHLEDVFERKLSKYVGLIGNRQQAGWRARCAASPLSLTRACTSLGIVGEMKRRNHPKSNRSGGEGFKMAAAQKRRAMASR
;
A
#
# COMPACT_ATOMS: atom_id res chain seq x y z
N MET A 1 -6.17 14.25 22.26
CA MET A 1 -6.62 12.84 22.35
C MET A 1 -5.67 11.98 21.52
N LYS A 2 -5.02 10.95 22.11
CA LYS A 2 -4.04 10.12 21.40
C LYS A 2 -4.74 8.96 20.68
N SER A 3 -4.37 8.67 19.44
CA SER A 3 -4.96 7.59 18.64
C SER A 3 -3.91 6.56 18.23
N VAL A 4 -4.25 5.27 18.30
CA VAL A 4 -3.39 4.17 17.85
C VAL A 4 -4.21 3.25 16.94
N VAL A 5 -3.64 2.90 15.79
CA VAL A 5 -4.18 1.88 14.91
C VAL A 5 -3.17 0.75 14.84
N LEU A 6 -3.59 -0.44 15.27
CA LEU A 6 -2.82 -1.64 15.04
C LEU A 6 -3.21 -2.19 13.67
N LEU A 7 -2.29 -2.15 12.72
CA LEU A 7 -2.54 -2.62 11.37
C LEU A 7 -1.87 -3.97 11.18
N GLU A 8 -2.65 -4.95 10.76
CA GLU A 8 -2.16 -6.26 10.39
C GLU A 8 -2.25 -6.50 8.88
N PRO A 9 -1.12 -6.69 8.18
CA PRO A 9 -1.13 -7.17 6.82
C PRO A 9 -1.61 -8.64 6.79
N THR A 10 -2.68 -8.90 6.06
CA THR A 10 -3.20 -10.26 5.83
C THR A 10 -2.97 -10.60 4.36
N VAL A 11 -2.61 -11.84 4.03
CA VAL A 11 -2.35 -12.19 2.64
C VAL A 11 -3.58 -12.82 1.99
N LEU A 12 -3.90 -12.35 0.79
CA LEU A 12 -5.16 -12.59 0.07
C LEU A 12 -5.39 -14.03 -0.45
N TRP A 13 -4.47 -14.97 -0.24
CA TRP A 13 -4.62 -16.32 -0.78
C TRP A 13 -5.52 -17.22 0.06
N GLU A 14 -5.86 -16.84 1.30
CA GLU A 14 -6.79 -17.58 2.16
C GLU A 14 -8.21 -17.06 1.94
N SER A 15 -9.09 -17.92 1.43
CA SER A 15 -10.50 -17.67 1.08
C SER A 15 -11.39 -17.26 2.26
N HIS A 16 -10.86 -17.16 3.48
CA HIS A 16 -11.55 -16.75 4.71
C HIS A 16 -10.75 -15.65 5.43
N LEU A 17 -10.71 -14.45 4.83
CA LEU A 17 -10.02 -13.29 5.40
C LEU A 17 -10.53 -12.92 6.81
N GLU A 18 -11.82 -13.10 7.06
CA GLU A 18 -12.46 -12.78 8.34
C GLU A 18 -12.03 -13.74 9.46
N ASP A 19 -12.00 -15.05 9.23
CA ASP A 19 -11.59 -16.03 10.26
C ASP A 19 -10.11 -15.90 10.62
N VAL A 20 -9.27 -15.67 9.61
CA VAL A 20 -7.84 -15.42 9.80
C VAL A 20 -7.65 -14.12 10.58
N PHE A 21 -8.41 -13.09 10.24
CA PHE A 21 -8.40 -11.81 10.95
C PHE A 21 -8.86 -11.94 12.39
N GLU A 22 -9.98 -12.60 12.69
CA GLU A 22 -10.47 -12.78 14.06
C GLU A 22 -9.45 -13.55 14.91
N ARG A 23 -8.85 -14.60 14.35
CA ARG A 23 -7.82 -15.39 15.04
C ARG A 23 -6.60 -14.55 15.38
N LYS A 24 -6.18 -13.65 14.49
CA LYS A 24 -5.05 -12.76 14.72
C LYS A 24 -5.42 -11.57 15.62
N LEU A 25 -6.65 -11.06 15.53
CA LEU A 25 -7.19 -10.02 16.40
C LEU A 25 -7.21 -10.44 17.86
N SER A 26 -7.56 -11.70 18.13
CA SER A 26 -7.59 -12.26 19.49
C SER A 26 -6.29 -12.01 20.26
N LYS A 27 -5.14 -11.99 19.56
CA LYS A 27 -3.82 -11.65 20.13
C LYS A 27 -3.74 -10.22 20.68
N TYR A 28 -4.49 -9.29 20.11
CA TYR A 28 -4.36 -7.85 20.35
C TYR A 28 -5.50 -7.24 21.17
N VAL A 29 -6.59 -7.98 21.41
CA VAL A 29 -7.76 -7.52 22.18
C VAL A 29 -7.35 -6.92 23.53
N GLY A 30 -6.52 -7.63 24.30
CA GLY A 30 -6.05 -7.13 25.60
C GLY A 30 -5.22 -5.84 25.50
N LEU A 31 -4.36 -5.74 24.49
CA LEU A 31 -3.55 -4.54 24.26
C LEU A 31 -4.44 -3.34 23.91
N ILE A 32 -5.43 -3.52 23.05
CA ILE A 32 -6.37 -2.46 22.65
C ILE A 32 -7.19 -2.01 23.85
N GLY A 33 -7.72 -2.96 24.63
CA GLY A 33 -8.49 -2.68 25.85
C GLY A 33 -7.68 -1.85 26.85
N ASN A 34 -6.43 -2.24 27.12
CA ASN A 34 -5.55 -1.50 28.03
C ASN A 34 -5.29 -0.06 27.56
N ARG A 35 -5.14 0.16 26.25
CA ARG A 35 -4.95 1.52 25.70
C ARG A 35 -6.23 2.34 25.75
N GLN A 36 -7.38 1.73 25.52
CA GLN A 36 -8.68 2.38 25.65
C GLN A 36 -8.94 2.80 27.10
N GLN A 37 -8.64 1.93 28.08
CA GLN A 37 -8.70 2.26 29.51
C GLN A 37 -7.77 3.41 29.90
N ALA A 38 -6.60 3.51 29.27
CA ALA A 38 -5.70 4.65 29.42
C ALA A 38 -6.18 5.94 28.72
N GLY A 39 -7.39 5.96 28.15
CA GLY A 39 -7.99 7.12 27.48
C GLY A 39 -7.56 7.32 26.02
N TRP A 40 -6.97 6.30 25.38
CA TRP A 40 -6.55 6.37 23.98
C TRP A 40 -7.66 5.87 23.06
N ARG A 41 -7.73 6.46 21.86
CA ARG A 41 -8.60 5.98 20.79
C ARG A 41 -7.86 4.86 20.02
N ALA A 42 -7.93 3.63 20.54
CA ALA A 42 -7.25 2.47 19.97
C ALA A 42 -8.20 1.58 19.16
N ARG A 43 -7.75 1.10 17.99
CA ARG A 43 -8.47 0.18 17.11
C ARG A 43 -7.52 -0.75 16.35
N CYS A 44 -8.02 -1.88 15.84
CA CYS A 44 -7.28 -2.75 14.94
C CYS A 44 -7.93 -2.77 13.55
N ALA A 45 -7.11 -2.99 12.53
CA ALA A 45 -7.56 -3.20 11.17
C ALA A 45 -6.70 -4.28 10.49
N ALA A 46 -7.33 -5.17 9.75
CA ALA A 46 -6.63 -6.00 8.76
C ALA A 46 -6.59 -5.25 7.44
N SER A 47 -5.51 -5.44 6.69
CA SER A 47 -5.46 -5.01 5.30
C SER A 47 -4.86 -6.09 4.43
N PRO A 48 -5.50 -6.42 3.29
CA PRO A 48 -4.90 -7.24 2.26
C PRO A 48 -3.78 -6.52 1.49
N LEU A 49 -3.62 -5.21 1.74
CA LEU A 49 -2.67 -4.37 1.05
C LEU A 49 -1.31 -4.38 1.76
N SER A 50 -0.26 -3.99 1.02
CA SER A 50 1.02 -3.69 1.66
C SER A 50 0.86 -2.61 2.72
N LEU A 51 1.69 -2.64 3.76
CA LEU A 51 1.70 -1.66 4.86
C LEU A 51 1.63 -0.21 4.34
N THR A 52 2.39 0.12 3.30
CA THR A 52 2.38 1.45 2.68
C THR A 52 1.01 1.84 2.13
N ARG A 53 0.36 0.94 1.40
CA ARG A 53 -0.97 1.19 0.80
C ARG A 53 -2.05 1.27 1.89
N ALA A 54 -1.98 0.40 2.89
CA ALA A 54 -2.90 0.39 4.02
C ALA A 54 -2.78 1.66 4.90
N CYS A 55 -1.55 2.13 5.17
CA CYS A 55 -1.33 3.42 5.82
C CYS A 55 -1.91 4.58 4.98
N THR A 56 -1.69 4.55 3.67
CA THR A 56 -2.23 5.57 2.75
C THR A 56 -3.77 5.60 2.78
N SER A 57 -4.44 4.44 2.73
CA SER A 57 -5.91 4.37 2.82
C SER A 57 -6.46 4.82 4.17
N LEU A 58 -5.65 4.73 5.23
CA LEU A 58 -6.00 5.23 6.57
C LEU A 58 -5.69 6.73 6.75
N GLY A 59 -5.23 7.42 5.69
CA GLY A 59 -4.82 8.82 5.77
C GLY A 59 -3.52 9.04 6.55
N ILE A 60 -2.76 7.97 6.82
CA ILE A 60 -1.49 8.01 7.54
C ILE A 60 -0.39 8.26 6.50
N VAL A 61 -0.07 9.54 6.28
CA VAL A 61 1.07 9.95 5.46
C VAL A 61 2.32 9.89 6.33
N GLY A 62 3.07 8.80 6.23
CA GLY A 62 4.38 8.71 6.89
C GLY A 62 5.38 9.69 6.28
N GLU A 63 6.36 10.16 7.05
CA GLU A 63 7.57 10.75 6.49
C GLU A 63 8.32 9.67 5.70
N MET A 64 8.04 9.57 4.40
CA MET A 64 8.91 8.85 3.50
C MET A 64 10.20 9.65 3.38
N LYS A 65 11.22 9.26 4.15
CA LYS A 65 12.61 9.63 3.87
C LYS A 65 12.91 9.14 2.46
N ARG A 66 12.72 10.02 1.47
CA ARG A 66 13.08 9.73 0.09
C ARG A 66 14.55 9.39 0.14
N ARG A 67 14.91 8.13 -0.12
CA ARG A 67 16.26 7.87 -0.59
C ARG A 67 16.36 8.67 -1.86
N ASN A 68 17.21 9.69 -1.86
CA ASN A 68 17.70 10.30 -3.09
C ASN A 68 18.39 9.18 -3.87
N HIS A 69 17.63 8.43 -4.66
CA HIS A 69 18.20 7.72 -5.78
C HIS A 69 18.55 8.84 -6.75
N PRO A 70 19.84 9.05 -7.09
CA PRO A 70 20.16 9.90 -8.21
C PRO A 70 19.34 9.37 -9.39
N LYS A 71 18.57 10.26 -10.03
CA LYS A 71 17.84 9.92 -11.24
C LYS A 71 18.87 9.35 -12.21
N SER A 72 18.88 8.03 -12.43
CA SER A 72 19.60 7.48 -13.56
C SER A 72 18.86 8.00 -14.78
N ASN A 73 19.49 8.88 -15.54
CA ASN A 73 19.02 9.28 -16.87
C ASN A 73 18.96 8.03 -17.75
N ARG A 74 17.86 7.29 -17.71
CA ARG A 74 17.49 6.39 -18.80
C ARG A 74 16.73 7.23 -19.81
N SER A 75 17.49 7.82 -20.73
CA SER A 75 17.05 8.12 -22.09
C SER A 75 16.54 6.81 -22.73
N GLY A 76 15.26 6.49 -22.52
CA GLY A 76 14.64 5.26 -23.02
C GLY A 76 13.29 5.49 -23.70
N GLY A 77 12.94 6.74 -24.02
CA GLY A 77 11.65 7.11 -24.59
C GLY A 77 11.60 7.32 -26.10
N GLU A 78 12.73 7.21 -26.81
CA GLU A 78 12.79 7.51 -28.25
C GLU A 78 12.59 6.28 -29.16
N GLY A 79 12.92 5.07 -28.69
CA GLY A 79 12.76 3.84 -29.49
C GLY A 79 11.31 3.49 -29.82
N PHE A 80 10.37 3.71 -28.88
CA PHE A 80 8.95 3.43 -29.11
C PHE A 80 8.28 4.43 -30.05
N LYS A 81 8.77 5.68 -30.09
CA LYS A 81 8.19 6.73 -30.95
C LYS A 81 8.59 6.55 -32.41
N MET A 82 9.82 6.09 -32.68
CA MET A 82 10.32 5.80 -34.03
C MET A 82 9.53 4.66 -34.71
N ALA A 83 9.24 3.58 -33.97
CA ALA A 83 8.49 2.44 -34.50
C ALA A 83 7.04 2.82 -34.92
N ALA A 84 6.39 3.71 -34.16
CA ALA A 84 5.05 4.20 -34.48
C ALA A 84 5.03 5.15 -35.69
N ALA A 85 6.06 5.99 -35.85
CA ALA A 85 6.18 6.90 -37.00
C ALA A 85 6.42 6.12 -38.31
N GLN A 86 7.23 5.06 -38.27
CA GLN A 86 7.54 4.25 -39.44
C GLN A 86 6.33 3.43 -39.92
N LYS A 87 5.52 2.90 -38.99
CA LYS A 87 4.25 2.21 -39.33
C LYS A 87 3.21 3.13 -39.97
N ARG A 88 3.14 4.42 -39.57
CA ARG A 88 2.20 5.38 -40.16
C ARG A 88 2.56 5.76 -41.59
N ARG A 89 3.85 5.87 -41.92
CA ARG A 89 4.32 6.12 -43.30
C ARG A 89 4.01 4.96 -44.24
N ALA A 90 4.16 3.72 -43.80
CA ALA A 90 3.88 2.55 -44.61
C ALA A 90 2.38 2.36 -44.94
N MET A 91 1.48 2.88 -44.10
CA MET A 91 0.03 2.81 -44.31
C MET A 91 -0.53 3.97 -45.15
N ALA A 92 0.21 5.07 -45.29
CA ALA A 92 -0.21 6.25 -46.05
C ALA A 92 0.27 6.22 -47.53
N SER A 93 0.94 5.15 -47.96
CA SER A 93 1.51 5.01 -49.31
C SER A 93 0.90 3.84 -50.10
N ARG A 94 -0.35 3.45 -49.76
CA ARG A 94 -1.16 2.49 -50.53
C ARG A 94 -2.34 3.20 -51.18
#